data_AF-K0B3C8-F1
#
_entry.id   AF-K0B3C8-F1
#
_cell.length_a   1.000
_cell.length_b   1.000
_cell.length_c   1.000
_cell.angle_alpha   90.00
_cell.angle_beta   90.00
_cell.angle_gamma   90.00
#
_symmetry.space_group_name_H-M   'P 1'
#
loop_
_entity.id
_entity.type
_entity.pdbx_description
1 polymer ?
#
loop_
_entity_poly.entity_id
_entity_poly.type
_entity_poly.pdbx_seq_one_letter_code
_entity_poly.pdbx_strand_id
1 'polypeptide(L)' 'MHNAKKCLNKFLEKEIFTIQQFQYREEPPYKWSLKYFKKMEIGEWDSFCEKCLLEYSKKSLDSWKKSQV' A
#
# COMPACT_ATOMS: atom_id res chain seq x y z
N MET A 1 7.79 6.31 16.67
CA MET A 1 6.99 5.07 16.65
C MET A 1 5.51 5.44 16.78
N HIS A 2 4.86 5.78 15.65
CA HIS A 2 3.47 6.24 15.65
C HIS A 2 2.54 5.04 15.83
N ASN A 3 1.78 5.03 16.92
CA ASN A 3 0.97 3.92 17.41
C ASN A 3 -0.14 3.49 16.44
N ALA A 4 0.00 2.29 15.86
CA ALA A 4 -1.05 1.55 15.18
C ALA A 4 -2.12 0.96 16.15
N LYS A 5 -2.61 1.75 17.12
CA LYS A 5 -3.55 1.29 18.16
C LYS A 5 -5.00 1.78 17.99
N LYS A 6 -5.30 2.62 17.00
CA LYS A 6 -6.70 2.98 16.66
C LYS A 6 -7.38 2.01 15.69
N CYS A 7 -6.64 1.04 15.15
CA CYS A 7 -7.17 0.10 14.15
C CYS A 7 -7.64 -1.25 14.72
N LEU A 8 -7.57 -1.49 16.04
CA LEU A 8 -7.90 -2.81 16.60
C LEU A 8 -9.41 -3.13 16.68
N ASN A 9 -10.28 -2.17 17.04
CA ASN A 9 -11.66 -2.47 17.46
C ASN A 9 -12.73 -2.64 16.35
N LYS A 10 -12.32 -2.98 15.13
CA LYS A 10 -13.27 -3.35 14.06
C LYS A 10 -12.83 -4.61 13.31
N PHE A 11 -11.93 -5.41 13.88
CA PHE A 11 -11.31 -6.59 13.24
C PHE A 11 -12.25 -7.77 13.00
N LEU A 12 -13.58 -7.57 13.07
CA LEU A 12 -14.56 -8.65 12.92
C LEU A 12 -15.18 -8.77 11.54
N GLU A 13 -14.98 -7.81 10.62
CA GLU A 13 -15.42 -7.92 9.20
C GLU A 13 -14.45 -7.19 8.23
N LYS A 14 -13.16 -7.07 8.60
CA LYS A 14 -12.19 -6.19 7.92
C LYS A 14 -11.49 -6.84 6.75
N GLU A 15 -11.64 -6.27 5.56
CA GLU A 15 -10.67 -6.39 4.47
C GLU A 15 -9.33 -5.82 4.94
N ILE A 16 -8.43 -6.71 5.37
CA ILE A 16 -7.02 -6.38 5.60
C ILE A 16 -6.36 -6.41 4.23
N PHE A 17 -5.98 -5.24 3.73
CA PHE A 17 -5.34 -5.14 2.43
C PHE A 17 -3.84 -5.19 2.59
N THR A 18 -3.15 -5.83 1.65
CA THR A 18 -1.69 -5.94 1.63
C THR A 18 -1.14 -5.38 0.32
N ILE A 19 0.19 -5.20 0.26
CA ILE A 19 0.87 -4.81 -0.98
C ILE A 19 0.56 -5.82 -2.10
N GLN A 20 0.27 -7.08 -1.77
CA GLN A 20 -0.09 -8.08 -2.75
C GLN A 20 -1.26 -7.67 -3.66
N GLN A 21 -2.21 -6.85 -3.20
CA GLN A 21 -3.28 -6.33 -4.06
C GLN A 21 -2.75 -5.54 -5.28
N PHE A 22 -1.51 -5.06 -5.17
CA PHE A 22 -0.84 -4.29 -6.19
C PHE A 22 -0.35 -5.16 -7.36
N GLN A 23 -0.39 -6.48 -7.23
CA GLN A 23 -0.01 -7.44 -8.26
C GLN A 23 -1.04 -7.57 -9.39
N TYR A 24 -2.31 -7.26 -9.11
CA TYR A 24 -3.41 -7.33 -10.08
C TYR A 24 -3.55 -6.08 -10.93
N ARG A 25 -2.62 -5.13 -10.79
CA ARG A 25 -2.65 -3.83 -11.45
C ARG A 25 -1.68 -3.87 -12.62
N GLU A 26 -2.10 -3.39 -13.77
CA GLU A 26 -1.23 -3.31 -14.94
C GLU A 26 -0.13 -2.26 -14.73
N GLU A 27 -0.48 -1.13 -14.11
CA GLU A 27 0.43 -0.03 -13.81
C GLU A 27 0.22 0.56 -12.41
N PRO A 28 1.29 0.88 -11.65
CA PRO A 28 2.69 0.50 -11.87
C PRO A 28 2.94 -1.02 -11.71
N PRO A 29 3.96 -1.58 -12.39
CA PRO A 29 4.33 -2.99 -12.24
C PRO A 29 4.55 -3.38 -10.77
N TYR A 30 4.16 -4.60 -10.40
CA TYR A 30 4.31 -5.08 -9.02
C TYR A 30 5.74 -4.94 -8.48
N LYS A 31 6.75 -5.28 -9.29
CA LYS A 31 8.16 -5.13 -8.93
C LYS A 31 8.56 -3.68 -8.64
N TRP A 32 7.96 -2.72 -9.34
CA TRP A 32 8.20 -1.30 -9.06
C TRP A 32 7.49 -0.88 -7.79
N SER A 33 6.24 -1.31 -7.62
CA SER A 33 5.44 -1.07 -6.41
C SER A 33 6.18 -1.59 -5.17
N LEU A 34 6.75 -2.80 -5.20
CA LEU A 34 7.57 -3.36 -4.12
C LEU A 34 8.76 -2.47 -3.77
N LYS A 35 9.50 -1.99 -4.77
CA LYS A 35 10.64 -1.07 -4.56
C LYS A 35 10.18 0.26 -3.97
N TYR A 36 9.04 0.78 -4.42
CA TYR A 36 8.44 2.01 -3.91
C TYR A 36 8.06 1.89 -2.43
N PHE A 37 7.36 0.82 -2.06
CA PHE A 37 6.97 0.58 -0.66
C PHE A 37 8.16 0.26 0.24
N LYS A 38 9.15 -0.47 -0.27
CA LYS A 38 10.40 -0.73 0.45
C LYS A 38 11.15 0.57 0.80
N LYS A 39 11.11 1.60 -0.06
CA LYS A 39 11.66 2.93 0.24
C LYS A 39 10.89 3.68 1.33
N MET A 40 9.62 3.35 1.53
CA MET A 40 8.76 3.90 2.58
C MET A 40 8.81 3.08 3.87
N GLU A 41 9.73 2.11 3.97
CA GLU A 41 9.85 1.17 5.10
C GLU A 41 8.57 0.36 5.36
N ILE A 42 7.79 0.13 4.30
CA ILE A 42 6.57 -0.69 4.32
C ILE A 42 6.92 -2.07 3.77
N GLY A 43 6.70 -3.11 4.58
CA GLY A 43 6.89 -4.51 4.19
C GLY A 43 5.71 -5.07 3.40
N GLU A 44 5.93 -6.18 2.68
CA GLU A 44 4.87 -6.88 1.92
C GLU A 44 3.68 -7.33 2.77
N TRP A 45 3.94 -7.57 4.05
CA TRP A 45 2.96 -8.05 5.03
C TRP A 45 2.42 -6.95 5.93
N ASP A 46 2.80 -5.69 5.69
CA ASP A 46 2.17 -4.58 6.38
C ASP A 46 0.68 -4.56 6.04
N SER A 47 -0.11 -4.57 7.11
CA SER A 47 -1.56 -4.59 7.05
C SER A 47 -2.09 -3.19 6.87
N PHE A 48 -2.73 -2.92 5.73
CA PHE A 48 -3.36 -1.65 5.44
C PHE A 48 -4.85 -1.70 5.75
N CYS A 49 -5.39 -0.59 6.22
CA CYS A 49 -6.81 -0.33 6.11
C CYS A 49 -7.12 0.22 4.69
N GLU A 50 -8.38 0.09 4.26
CA GLU A 50 -8.86 0.57 2.96
C GLU A 50 -8.38 2.00 2.62
N LYS A 51 -8.49 2.93 3.58
CA LYS A 51 -8.07 4.32 3.39
C LYS A 51 -6.58 4.43 3.08
N CYS A 52 -5.74 3.73 3.85
CA CYS A 52 -4.31 3.71 3.59
C CYS A 52 -4.03 3.09 2.22
N LEU A 53 -4.68 1.98 1.87
CA LEU A 53 -4.49 1.33 0.58
C LEU A 53 -4.81 2.27 -0.58
N LEU A 54 -5.95 2.99 -0.51
CA LEU A 54 -6.37 3.95 -1.53
C LEU A 54 -5.39 5.12 -1.65
N GLU A 55 -4.94 5.66 -0.52
CA GLU A 55 -3.93 6.73 -0.50
C GLU A 55 -2.59 6.27 -1.10
N TYR A 56 -2.09 5.12 -0.67
CA TYR A 56 -0.85 4.55 -1.18
C TYR A 56 -0.96 4.13 -2.64
N SER A 57 -2.12 3.65 -3.08
CA SER A 57 -2.39 3.37 -4.48
C SER A 57 -2.25 4.63 -5.32
N LYS A 58 -2.91 5.73 -4.93
CA LYS A 58 -2.80 7.04 -5.61
C LYS A 58 -1.37 7.58 -5.61
N LYS A 59 -0.69 7.56 -4.45
CA LYS A 59 0.70 8.04 -4.33
C LYS A 59 1.67 7.22 -5.18
N SER A 60 1.54 5.89 -5.18
CA SER A 60 2.37 4.99 -5.99
C SER A 60 2.16 5.24 -7.48
N LEU A 61 0.91 5.43 -7.92
CA LEU A 61 0.58 5.71 -9.32
C LEU A 61 1.09 7.09 -9.77
N ASP A 62 0.90 8.13 -8.96
CA ASP A 62 1.41 9.47 -9.24
C ASP A 62 2.94 9.49 -9.34
N SER A 63 3.61 8.82 -8.39
CA SER A 63 5.07 8.69 -8.38
C SER A 63 5.59 7.87 -9.57
N TRP A 64 4.85 6.87 -10.03
CA TRP A 64 5.17 6.11 -11.24
C TRP A 64 5.08 6.98 -12.49
N LYS A 65 3.95 7.70 -12.65
CA LYS A 65 3.76 8.62 -13.78
C LYS A 65 4.84 9.69 -13.85
N LYS A 66 5.25 10.25 -12.69
CA LYS A 66 6.37 11.20 -12.62
C LYS A 66 7.73 10.58 -12.95
N SER A 67 7.90 9.29 -12.71
CA SER A 67 9.14 8.56 -13.07
C SER A 67 9.23 8.20 -14.55
N GLN A 68 8.13 8.36 -15.31
CA GLN A 68 8.08 8.15 -16.76
C GLN A 68 8.25 9.46 -17.55
N VAL A 69 8.30 10.61 -16.87
CA VAL A 69 8.55 11.96 -17.44
C VAL A 69 10.04 12.27 -17.42
#